data_AF-A0A939MFE1-F1
#
_entry.id   AF-A0A939MFE1-F1
#
_cell.length_a   1.000
_cell.length_b   1.000
_cell.length_c   1.000
_cell.angle_alpha   90.00
_cell.angle_beta   90.00
_cell.angle_gamma   90.00
#
_symmetry.space_group_name_H-M   'P 1'
#
loop_
_entity.id
_entity.type
_entity.pdbx_description
1 polymer ?
#
loop_
_entity_poly.entity_id
_entity_poly.type
_entity_poly.pdbx_seq_one_letter_code
_entity_poly.pdbx_strand_id
1 'polypeptide(L)'
;MTDGPSRRVVLGKRTVDIRHASPKHLIAPGSMAGNVVQALRHLGPDSTAAVVAAAAARMKDSDRRALASGIKQAPAWMRPALDQIVQRTAA
;
A
#
# COMPACT_ATOMS: atom_id res chain seq x y z
N MET A 1 -2.42 8.41 -9.98
CA MET A 1 -1.31 9.18 -9.37
C MET A 1 -0.04 8.37 -9.56
N THR A 2 1.11 9.00 -9.74
CA THR A 2 2.42 8.34 -9.96
C THR A 2 3.52 9.08 -9.20
N ASP A 3 4.69 8.48 -9.03
CA ASP A 3 5.91 9.13 -8.50
C ASP A 3 6.55 10.10 -9.50
N GLY A 4 6.25 9.98 -10.80
CA GLY A 4 6.70 10.93 -11.81
C GLY A 4 6.06 12.34 -11.73
N PRO A 5 6.54 13.29 -12.55
CA PRO A 5 5.98 14.65 -12.64
C PRO A 5 4.49 14.64 -12.99
N SER A 6 3.75 15.62 -12.45
CA SER A 6 2.37 15.84 -12.85
C SER A 6 2.30 16.16 -14.35
N ARG A 7 1.41 15.46 -15.07
CA ARG A 7 1.24 15.64 -16.52
C ARG A 7 -0.16 15.26 -16.96
N ARG A 8 -0.56 15.81 -18.10
CA ARG A 8 -1.80 15.48 -18.79
C ARG A 8 -1.50 14.55 -19.96
N VAL A 9 -2.22 13.45 -20.06
CA VAL A 9 -2.06 12.47 -21.14
C VAL A 9 -3.38 12.35 -21.90
N VAL A 10 -3.31 12.42 -23.23
CA VAL A 10 -4.47 12.22 -24.11
C VAL A 10 -4.51 10.75 -24.54
N LEU A 11 -5.62 10.08 -24.23
CA LEU A 11 -5.93 8.69 -24.55
C LEU A 11 -7.15 8.67 -25.48
N GLY A 12 -6.90 8.80 -26.78
CA GLY A 12 -7.96 8.94 -27.79
C GLY A 12 -8.81 10.19 -27.53
N LYS A 13 -10.11 10.00 -27.25
CA LYS A 13 -11.06 11.08 -26.93
C LYS A 13 -11.09 11.46 -25.44
N ARG A 14 -10.29 10.80 -24.59
CA ARG A 14 -10.23 11.04 -23.14
C ARG A 14 -8.95 11.73 -22.76
N THR A 15 -9.04 12.66 -21.84
CA THR A 15 -7.89 13.32 -21.23
C THR A 15 -7.76 12.86 -19.78
N VAL A 16 -6.58 12.39 -19.40
CA VAL A 16 -6.29 11.92 -18.04
C VAL A 16 -5.26 12.84 -17.41
N ASP A 17 -5.63 13.45 -16.29
CA ASP A 17 -4.72 14.23 -15.45
C ASP A 17 -4.00 13.30 -14.45
N ILE A 18 -2.71 13.07 -14.70
CA ILE A 18 -1.85 12.29 -13.82
C ILE A 18 -1.21 13.25 -12.83
N ARG A 19 -1.56 13.13 -11.55
CA ARG A 19 -0.97 13.90 -10.45
C ARG A 19 0.19 13.16 -9.79
N HIS A 20 1.24 13.90 -9.44
CA HIS A 20 2.31 13.42 -8.58
C HIS A 20 1.76 12.93 -7.22
N ALA A 21 2.22 11.78 -6.76
CA ALA A 21 1.79 11.17 -5.51
C ALA A 21 2.79 11.46 -4.39
N SER A 22 2.29 11.91 -3.24
CA SER A 22 3.12 11.94 -2.02
C SER A 22 3.56 10.50 -1.66
N PRO A 23 4.77 10.29 -1.11
CA PRO A 23 5.31 8.96 -0.79
C PRO A 23 4.36 8.06 0.01
N LYS A 24 3.54 8.63 0.90
CA LYS A 24 2.51 7.92 1.65
C LYS A 24 1.49 7.15 0.81
N HIS A 25 1.36 7.50 -0.48
CA HIS A 25 0.46 6.84 -1.43
C HIS A 25 1.14 5.74 -2.25
N LEU A 26 2.47 5.62 -2.19
CA LEU A 26 3.29 4.70 -2.99
C LEU A 26 4.22 3.87 -2.09
N ILE A 27 3.67 3.31 -1.02
CA ILE A 27 4.41 2.35 -0.20
C ILE A 27 4.49 1.04 -0.99
N ALA A 28 5.71 0.57 -1.26
CA ALA A 28 6.00 -0.70 -1.96
C ALA A 28 5.16 -0.90 -3.25
N PRO A 29 5.21 0.02 -4.22
CA PRO A 29 4.35 -0.04 -5.41
C PRO A 29 4.62 -1.31 -6.22
N GLY A 30 3.56 -1.88 -6.82
CA GLY A 30 3.67 -3.10 -7.65
C GLY A 30 3.92 -4.39 -6.86
N SER A 31 3.81 -4.38 -5.54
CA SER A 31 4.04 -5.53 -4.67
C SER A 31 2.80 -5.91 -3.85
N MET A 32 2.81 -7.09 -3.23
CA MET A 32 1.75 -7.49 -2.31
C MET A 32 1.67 -6.57 -1.09
N ALA A 33 2.81 -6.04 -0.63
CA ALA A 33 2.86 -5.05 0.44
C ALA A 33 2.13 -3.75 0.06
N GLY A 34 2.34 -3.26 -1.17
CA GLY A 34 1.62 -2.11 -1.69
C GLY A 34 0.11 -2.35 -1.79
N ASN A 35 -0.30 -3.56 -2.19
CA ASN A 35 -1.71 -3.93 -2.24
C ASN A 35 -2.38 -3.92 -0.85
N VAL A 36 -1.69 -4.38 0.19
CA VAL A 36 -2.18 -4.32 1.58
C VAL A 36 -2.39 -2.88 2.03
N VAL A 37 -1.43 -2.00 1.75
CA VAL A 37 -1.56 -0.56 2.07
C VAL A 37 -2.74 0.07 1.34
N GLN A 38 -2.94 -0.26 0.06
CA GLN A 38 -4.08 0.24 -0.70
C GLN A 38 -5.41 -0.35 -0.20
N ALA A 39 -5.46 -1.63 0.16
CA ALA A 39 -6.65 -2.25 0.73
C ALA A 39 -7.07 -1.55 2.02
N LEU A 40 -6.15 -1.34 2.98
CA LEU A 40 -6.45 -0.58 4.19
C LEU A 40 -6.94 0.83 3.84
N ARG A 41 -6.27 1.53 2.94
CA ARG A 41 -6.66 2.90 2.54
C ARG A 41 -8.09 3.01 2.01
N HIS A 42 -8.56 2.01 1.27
CA HIS A 42 -9.88 2.05 0.63
C HIS A 42 -10.98 1.44 1.50
N LEU A 43 -10.65 0.43 2.32
CA LEU A 43 -11.61 -0.26 3.17
C LEU A 43 -11.76 0.37 4.56
N GLY A 44 -10.77 1.16 4.99
CA GLY A 44 -10.78 1.85 6.27
C GLY A 44 -10.43 0.97 7.48
N PRO A 45 -10.46 1.56 8.69
CA PRO A 45 -10.00 0.93 9.92
C PRO A 45 -10.77 -0.33 10.32
N ASP A 46 -12.08 -0.38 10.05
CA ASP A 46 -12.94 -1.49 10.46
C ASP A 46 -12.59 -2.81 9.76
N SER A 47 -11.99 -2.71 8.57
CA SER A 47 -11.57 -3.88 7.78
C SER A 47 -10.18 -4.39 8.14
N THR A 48 -9.53 -3.80 9.14
CA THR A 48 -8.12 -4.10 9.50
C THR A 48 -7.90 -5.58 9.77
N ALA A 49 -8.72 -6.21 10.60
CA ALA A 49 -8.53 -7.62 10.98
C ALA A 49 -8.60 -8.56 9.77
N ALA A 50 -9.55 -8.32 8.87
CA ALA A 50 -9.71 -9.11 7.65
C ALA A 50 -8.51 -8.94 6.70
N VAL A 51 -8.03 -7.70 6.53
CA VAL A 51 -6.86 -7.42 5.69
C VAL A 51 -5.60 -8.07 6.27
N VAL A 52 -5.38 -7.98 7.59
CA VAL A 52 -4.23 -8.61 8.26
C VAL A 52 -4.24 -10.13 8.06
N ALA A 53 -5.40 -10.78 8.22
CA ALA A 53 -5.53 -12.23 8.02
C ALA A 53 -5.24 -12.64 6.57
N ALA A 54 -5.84 -11.93 5.60
CA ALA A 54 -5.63 -12.21 4.17
C ALA A 54 -4.17 -11.97 3.74
N ALA A 55 -3.54 -10.93 4.28
CA ALA A 55 -2.15 -10.60 4.04
C ALA A 55 -1.21 -11.68 4.59
N ALA A 56 -1.38 -12.08 5.85
CA ALA A 56 -0.53 -13.08 6.50
C ALA A 56 -0.50 -14.42 5.77
N ALA A 57 -1.62 -14.84 5.17
CA ALA A 57 -1.73 -16.10 4.44
C ALA A 57 -0.99 -16.13 3.09
N ARG A 58 -0.67 -14.96 2.49
CA ARG A 58 -0.22 -14.87 1.09
C ARG A 58 1.10 -14.13 0.91
N MET A 59 1.60 -13.48 1.97
CA MET A 59 2.75 -12.59 1.88
C MET A 59 4.07 -13.37 1.98
N LYS A 60 4.98 -13.08 1.05
CA LYS A 60 6.35 -13.56 1.06
C LYS A 60 7.21 -12.69 1.96
N ASP A 61 8.37 -13.20 2.39
CA ASP A 61 9.28 -12.43 3.25
C ASP A 61 9.84 -11.18 2.58
N SER A 62 10.03 -11.19 1.27
CA SER A 62 10.41 -10.01 0.50
C SER A 62 9.38 -8.89 0.61
N ASP A 63 8.09 -9.23 0.53
CA ASP A 63 7.00 -8.27 0.67
C ASP A 63 6.90 -7.77 2.12
N ARG A 64 7.08 -8.65 3.12
CA ARG A 64 7.14 -8.22 4.54
C ARG A 64 8.25 -7.20 4.78
N ARG A 65 9.45 -7.43 4.24
CA ARG A 65 10.58 -6.48 4.35
C ARG A 65 10.28 -5.15 3.65
N ALA A 66 9.67 -5.20 2.46
CA ALA A 66 9.25 -4.00 1.73
C ALA A 66 8.14 -3.23 2.48
N LEU A 67 7.24 -3.94 3.16
CA LEU A 67 6.23 -3.32 4.01
C LEU A 67 6.87 -2.62 5.20
N ALA A 68 7.77 -3.33 5.90
CA ALA A 68 8.48 -2.83 7.08
C ALA A 68 9.26 -1.53 6.81
N SER A 69 9.96 -1.43 5.68
CA SER A 69 10.69 -0.21 5.31
C SER A 69 9.76 0.99 5.04
N GLY A 70 8.50 0.72 4.66
CA GLY A 70 7.50 1.71 4.31
C GLY A 70 6.57 2.17 5.44
N ILE A 71 6.51 1.46 6.58
CA ILE A 71 5.52 1.73 7.66
C ILE A 71 5.56 3.18 8.14
N LYS A 72 6.74 3.79 8.24
CA LYS A 72 6.90 5.18 8.70
C LYS A 72 6.14 6.18 7.81
N GLN A 73 5.99 5.87 6.53
CA GLN A 73 5.28 6.71 5.55
C GLN A 73 3.76 6.51 5.61
N ALA A 74 3.28 5.44 6.25
CA ALA A 74 1.85 5.18 6.37
C ALA A 74 1.19 6.16 7.35
N PRO A 75 -0.09 6.54 7.12
CA PRO A 75 -0.90 7.25 8.09
C PRO A 75 -0.90 6.56 9.45
N ALA A 76 -0.89 7.35 10.53
CA ALA A 76 -0.73 6.84 11.90
C ALA A 76 -1.70 5.69 12.24
N TRP A 77 -2.95 5.77 11.79
CA TRP A 77 -3.97 4.77 12.05
C TRP A 77 -3.68 3.39 11.42
N MET A 78 -2.96 3.34 10.29
CA MET A 78 -2.63 2.07 9.62
C MET A 78 -1.44 1.36 10.26
N ARG A 79 -0.55 2.10 10.92
CA ARG A 79 0.74 1.56 11.40
C ARG A 79 0.58 0.31 12.27
N PRO A 80 -0.36 0.26 13.25
CA PRO A 80 -0.55 -0.94 14.07
C PRO A 80 -0.90 -2.18 13.24
N ALA A 81 -1.75 -2.02 12.22
CA ALA A 81 -2.14 -3.10 11.31
C ALA A 81 -0.94 -3.61 10.48
N LEU A 82 -0.14 -2.68 9.96
CA LEU A 82 1.03 -3.02 9.16
C LEU A 82 2.11 -3.69 10.01
N ASP A 83 2.34 -3.21 11.24
CA ASP A 83 3.29 -3.82 12.18
C ASP A 83 2.88 -5.26 12.52
N GLN A 84 1.57 -5.51 12.72
CA GLN A 84 1.06 -6.87 12.98
C GLN A 84 1.34 -7.83 11.82
N ILE A 85 1.27 -7.35 10.57
CA ILE A 85 1.56 -8.16 9.38
C ILE A 85 3.06 -8.45 9.26
N VAL A 86 3.91 -7.46 9.57
CA VAL A 86 5.36 -7.62 9.55
C VAL A 86 5.84 -8.60 10.62
N GLN A 87 5.25 -8.56 11.81
CA GLN A 87 5.62 -9.43 12.95
C GLN A 87 5.11 -10.86 12.80
N ARG A 88 4.06 -11.09 12.00
CA ARG A 88 3.59 -12.44 11.65
C ARG A 88 4.52 -13.05 10.59
N THR A 89 5.64 -13.61 11.05
CA THR A 89 6.38 -14.61 10.29
C THR A 89 5.52 -15.87 10.15
N ALA A 90 5.45 -16.42 8.94
CA ALA A 90 4.88 -17.76 8.78
C ALA A 90 5.80 -18.73 9.54
N ALA A 91 5.23 -19.51 10.45
CA ALA A 91 5.93 -20.60 11.13
C ALA A 91 6.31 -21.70 10.15
#